data_AF-A0A959T796-F1
#
_entry.id   AF-A0A959T796-F1
#
_cell.length_a   1.000
_cell.length_b   1.000
_cell.length_c   1.000
_cell.angle_alpha   90.00
_cell.angle_beta   90.00
_cell.angle_gamma   90.00
#
_symmetry.space_group_name_H-M   'P 1'
#
loop_
_entity.id
_entity.type
_entity.pdbx_description
1 polymer ?
#
loop_
_entity_poly.entity_id
_entity_poly.type
_entity_poly.pdbx_seq_one_letter_code
_entity_poly.pdbx_strand_id
1 'polypeptide(L)'
;MCGIFGILAKAEADLPRPLLESAIRELFILSETRGKESSGIAVRGSADRTLHVTKDDIPASELIRSAEYRRFLDKALGPSYSDGQRELAAIAHSRLVTNGSQENNTNNQPCIK
;
A
#
# COMPACT_ATOMS: atom_id res chain seq x y z
N MET A 1 -8.75 -6.26 -15.42
CA MET A 1 -7.28 -6.35 -15.44
C MET A 1 -6.77 -5.71 -14.17
N CYS A 2 -5.79 -6.21 -13.45
CA CYS A 2 -5.39 -5.53 -12.20
C CYS A 2 -4.48 -4.31 -12.46
N GLY A 3 -4.57 -3.29 -11.61
CA GLY A 3 -3.59 -2.22 -11.49
C GLY A 3 -2.56 -2.58 -10.43
N ILE A 4 -1.27 -2.40 -10.72
CA ILE A 4 -0.18 -2.70 -9.78
C ILE A 4 0.83 -1.57 -9.90
N PHE A 5 1.35 -1.11 -8.77
CA PHE A 5 2.51 -0.23 -8.74
C PHE A 5 3.40 -0.55 -7.54
N GLY A 6 4.63 -0.05 -7.58
CA GLY A 6 5.56 -0.14 -6.47
C GLY A 6 6.39 1.12 -6.35
N ILE A 7 6.88 1.38 -5.14
CA ILE A 7 7.79 2.49 -4.84
C ILE A 7 9.01 1.90 -4.14
N LEU A 8 10.19 2.22 -4.66
CA LEU A 8 11.47 1.89 -4.04
C LEU A 8 12.25 3.19 -3.86
N ALA A 9 12.66 3.47 -2.63
CA ALA A 9 13.51 4.61 -2.30
C ALA A 9 14.64 4.14 -1.40
N LYS A 10 15.85 4.62 -1.67
CA LYS A 10 16.98 4.45 -0.74
C LYS A 10 16.97 5.56 0.31
N ALA A 11 17.67 5.36 1.42
CA ALA A 11 17.75 6.36 2.48
C ALA A 11 18.26 7.73 1.98
N GLU A 12 19.17 7.75 1.01
CA GLU A 12 19.76 8.97 0.44
C GLU A 12 18.79 9.78 -0.43
N ALA A 13 17.65 9.19 -0.84
CA ALA A 13 16.63 9.92 -1.59
C ALA A 13 15.93 11.00 -0.74
N ASP A 14 16.09 10.92 0.59
CA ASP A 14 15.55 11.85 1.59
C ASP A 14 14.06 12.17 1.42
N LEU A 15 13.28 11.21 0.90
CA LEU A 15 11.92 11.45 0.46
C LEU A 15 11.05 11.95 1.63
N PRO A 16 10.44 13.14 1.55
CA PRO A 16 9.59 13.65 2.62
C PRO A 16 8.31 12.81 2.76
N ARG A 17 7.90 12.55 4.01
CA ARG A 17 6.68 11.78 4.31
C ARG A 17 5.44 12.29 3.56
N PRO A 18 5.14 13.61 3.53
CA PRO A 18 3.95 14.09 2.81
C PRO A 18 3.99 13.81 1.30
N LEU A 19 5.18 13.86 0.68
CA LEU A 19 5.36 13.58 -0.74
C LEU A 19 5.13 12.09 -1.01
N LEU A 20 5.69 11.21 -0.18
CA LEU A 20 5.48 9.77 -0.30
C LEU A 20 4.00 9.41 -0.15
N GLU A 21 3.32 9.96 0.86
CA GLU A 21 1.90 9.70 1.08
C GLU A 21 1.03 10.19 -0.09
N SER A 22 1.36 11.36 -0.68
CA SER A 22 0.69 11.85 -1.89
C SER A 22 0.92 10.93 -3.08
N ALA A 23 2.17 10.50 -3.30
CA ALA A 23 2.52 9.61 -4.40
C ALA A 23 1.80 8.26 -4.29
N ILE A 24 1.81 7.64 -3.10
CA ILE A 24 1.07 6.38 -2.86
C ILE A 24 -0.42 6.58 -3.19
N ARG A 25 -1.03 7.65 -2.67
CA ARG A 25 -2.45 7.95 -2.88
C ARG A 25 -2.80 8.11 -4.35
N GLU A 26 -2.04 8.93 -5.08
CA GLU A 26 -2.29 9.21 -6.49
C GLU A 26 -2.11 7.95 -7.35
N LEU A 27 -1.05 7.18 -7.10
CA LEU A 27 -0.82 5.91 -7.80
C LEU A 27 -1.90 4.86 -7.49
N PHE A 28 -2.45 4.85 -6.28
CA PHE A 28 -3.60 4.01 -5.91
C PHE A 28 -4.84 4.37 -6.74
N ILE A 29 -5.18 5.66 -6.81
CA ILE A 29 -6.33 6.15 -7.58
C ILE A 29 -6.15 5.88 -9.08
N LEU A 30 -4.95 6.11 -9.62
CA LEU A 30 -4.67 5.81 -11.03
C LEU A 30 -4.78 4.31 -11.33
N SER A 31 -4.31 3.45 -10.41
CA SER A 31 -4.38 1.99 -10.55
C SER A 31 -5.80 1.44 -10.46
N GLU A 32 -6.68 2.10 -9.72
CA GLU A 32 -8.11 1.76 -9.59
C GLU A 32 -8.83 1.71 -10.94
N THR A 33 -8.40 2.50 -11.92
CA THR A 33 -8.99 2.49 -13.28
C THR A 33 -8.95 1.12 -13.95
N ARG A 34 -8.05 0.23 -13.50
CA ARG A 34 -7.93 -1.13 -14.01
C ARG A 34 -8.82 -2.12 -13.24
N GLY A 35 -9.09 -1.89 -11.96
CA GLY A 35 -9.96 -2.74 -11.13
C GLY A 35 -10.41 -2.08 -9.82
N LYS A 36 -11.69 -2.28 -9.46
CA LYS A 36 -12.37 -1.61 -8.34
C LYS A 36 -12.89 -2.56 -7.26
N GLU A 37 -12.71 -3.85 -7.44
CA GLU A 37 -13.35 -4.90 -6.64
C GLU A 37 -12.56 -5.21 -5.35
N SER A 38 -11.25 -4.98 -5.35
CA SER A 38 -10.45 -5.09 -4.14
C SER A 38 -9.20 -4.24 -4.24
N SER A 39 -8.59 -3.88 -3.13
CA SER A 39 -7.35 -3.13 -3.11
C SER A 39 -6.46 -3.50 -1.94
N GLY A 40 -5.16 -3.26 -2.08
CA GLY A 40 -4.21 -3.62 -1.03
C GLY A 40 -2.83 -3.04 -1.25
N ILE A 41 -2.10 -2.90 -0.15
CA ILE A 41 -0.73 -2.40 -0.13
C ILE A 41 0.08 -3.14 0.93
N ALA A 42 1.34 -3.41 0.60
CA ALA A 42 2.34 -3.89 1.52
C ALA A 42 3.51 -2.89 1.55
N VAL A 43 4.00 -2.58 2.74
CA VAL A 43 5.14 -1.69 2.98
C VAL A 43 6.11 -2.39 3.91
N ARG A 44 7.38 -2.48 3.50
CA ARG A 44 8.45 -2.92 4.39
C ARG A 44 8.91 -1.72 5.22
N GLY A 45 8.67 -1.78 6.53
CA GLY A 45 9.19 -0.81 7.49
C GLY A 45 10.71 -0.93 7.58
N SER A 46 11.39 0.20 7.61
CA SER A 46 12.85 0.26 7.55
C SER A 46 13.47 0.15 8.94
N ALA A 47 12.83 0.77 9.93
CA ALA A 47 13.24 0.68 11.33
C ALA A 47 12.99 -0.72 11.93
N ASP A 48 11.79 -1.27 11.78
CA ASP A 48 11.39 -2.55 12.39
C ASP A 48 11.62 -3.77 11.48
N ARG A 49 12.01 -3.54 10.22
CA ARG A 49 12.20 -4.57 9.17
C ARG A 49 10.97 -5.46 8.95
N THR A 50 9.79 -5.01 9.38
CA THR A 50 8.54 -5.76 9.32
C THR A 50 7.81 -5.45 8.02
N LEU A 51 7.18 -6.45 7.42
CA LEU A 51 6.27 -6.27 6.30
C LEU A 51 4.88 -5.96 6.84
N HIS A 52 4.48 -4.70 6.75
CA HIS A 52 3.13 -4.27 7.10
C HIS A 52 2.25 -4.44 5.88
N VAL A 53 1.00 -4.88 6.08
CA VAL A 53 0.05 -5.11 4.99
C VAL A 53 -1.34 -4.67 5.41
N THR A 54 -2.06 -4.01 4.51
CA THR A 54 -3.52 -3.82 4.61
C THR A 54 -4.13 -4.06 3.23
N LYS A 55 -5.27 -4.73 3.21
CA LYS A 55 -5.98 -5.09 1.98
C LYS A 55 -7.41 -5.46 2.30
N ASP A 56 -8.31 -5.10 1.39
CA ASP A 56 -9.74 -5.20 1.60
C ASP A 56 -10.49 -5.35 0.26
N ASP A 57 -11.75 -5.76 0.30
CA ASP A 57 -12.63 -5.98 -0.86
C ASP A 57 -13.37 -4.72 -1.31
N ILE A 58 -12.72 -3.57 -1.13
CA ILE A 58 -13.22 -2.26 -1.49
C ILE A 58 -12.29 -1.56 -2.50
N PRO A 59 -12.81 -0.58 -3.27
CA PRO A 59 -12.00 0.23 -4.17
C PRO A 59 -10.83 0.91 -3.45
N ALA A 60 -9.76 1.15 -4.21
CA ALA A 60 -8.56 1.83 -3.75
C ALA A 60 -8.87 3.20 -3.11
N SER A 61 -9.78 3.97 -3.72
CA SER A 61 -10.23 5.27 -3.26
C SER A 61 -11.01 5.23 -1.94
N GLU A 62 -11.63 4.09 -1.61
CA GLU A 62 -12.28 3.86 -0.32
C GLU A 62 -11.27 3.41 0.73
N LEU A 63 -10.39 2.46 0.38
CA LEU A 63 -9.36 1.96 1.28
C LEU A 63 -8.49 3.10 1.83
N ILE A 64 -7.98 3.99 0.97
CA ILE A 64 -7.12 5.10 1.40
C ILE A 64 -7.81 6.10 2.35
N ARG A 65 -9.16 6.13 2.37
CA ARG A 65 -9.94 6.98 3.27
C ARG A 65 -10.25 6.28 4.60
N SER A 66 -10.06 4.97 4.69
CA SER A 66 -10.41 4.19 5.86
C SER A 66 -9.51 4.52 7.06
N ALA A 67 -10.06 4.36 8.27
CA ALA A 67 -9.28 4.52 9.50
C ALA A 67 -8.21 3.42 9.63
N GLU A 68 -8.45 2.23 9.07
CA GLU A 68 -7.50 1.13 9.07
C GLU A 68 -6.27 1.48 8.24
N TYR A 69 -6.46 2.00 7.03
CA TYR A 69 -5.35 2.42 6.16
C TYR A 69 -4.49 3.49 6.82
N ARG A 70 -5.09 4.48 7.49
CA ARG A 70 -4.34 5.52 8.21
C ARG A 70 -3.48 4.92 9.32
N ARG A 71 -4.05 4.05 10.16
CA ARG A 71 -3.31 3.35 11.22
C ARG A 71 -2.20 2.46 10.66
N PHE A 72 -2.47 1.76 9.56
CA PHE A 72 -1.49 0.97 8.84
C PHE A 72 -0.31 1.83 8.37
N LEU A 73 -0.58 2.97 7.73
CA LEU A 73 0.44 3.83 7.16
C LEU A 73 1.30 4.48 8.25
N ASP A 74 0.67 4.92 9.34
CA ASP A 74 1.37 5.42 10.53
C ASP A 74 2.28 4.36 11.14
N LYS A 75 1.80 3.12 11.26
CA LYS A 75 2.60 2.01 11.78
C LYS A 75 3.78 1.65 10.87
N ALA A 76 3.55 1.63 9.55
CA ALA A 76 4.55 1.23 8.58
C ALA A 76 5.65 2.28 8.36
N LEU A 77 5.28 3.56 8.38
CA LEU A 77 6.18 4.67 8.06
C LEU A 77 6.68 5.41 9.30
N GLY A 78 5.85 5.57 10.33
CA GLY A 78 6.12 6.42 11.50
C GLY A 78 7.49 6.20 12.13
N PRO A 79 7.84 4.97 12.57
CA PRO A 79 9.14 4.68 13.18
C PRO A 79 10.32 5.02 12.25
N SER A 80 10.21 4.65 10.97
CA SER A 80 11.24 4.89 9.95
C SER A 80 11.53 6.39 9.78
N TYR A 81 10.50 7.24 9.77
CA TYR A 81 10.69 8.70 9.67
C TYR A 81 11.22 9.33 10.96
N SER A 82 10.81 8.85 12.14
CA SER A 82 11.31 9.33 13.44
C SER A 82 12.81 9.04 13.63
N ASP A 83 13.26 7.87 13.18
CA ASP A 83 14.65 7.41 13.33
C ASP A 83 15.56 7.88 12.18
N GLY A 84 15.04 8.70 11.24
CA GLY A 84 15.76 9.17 10.06
C GLY A 84 16.05 8.09 9.00
N GLN A 85 15.48 6.90 9.14
CA GLN A 85 15.62 5.78 8.21
C GLN A 85 14.59 5.89 7.09
N ARG A 86 14.92 6.63 6.02
CA ARG A 86 13.96 6.96 4.93
C ARG A 86 13.97 5.99 3.73
N GLU A 87 14.67 4.86 3.83
CA GLU A 87 14.53 3.81 2.81
C GLU A 87 13.09 3.28 2.79
N LEU A 88 12.62 2.81 1.65
CA LEU A 88 11.25 2.32 1.48
C LEU A 88 11.18 1.25 0.40
N ALA A 89 10.42 0.20 0.69
CA ALA A 89 9.88 -0.69 -0.34
C ALA A 89 8.38 -0.88 -0.15
N ALA A 90 7.60 -0.51 -1.16
CA ALA A 90 6.15 -0.65 -1.16
C ALA A 90 5.66 -1.30 -2.47
N ILE A 91 4.64 -2.15 -2.36
CA ILE A 91 3.91 -2.71 -3.51
C ILE A 91 2.41 -2.65 -3.23
N ALA A 92 1.66 -2.25 -4.25
CA ALA A 92 0.25 -1.97 -4.17
C ALA A 92 -0.50 -2.58 -5.35
N HIS A 93 -1.78 -2.85 -5.14
CA HIS A 93 -2.63 -3.51 -6.12
C HIS A 93 -4.08 -3.02 -6.04
N SER A 94 -4.73 -2.93 -7.21
CA SER A 94 -6.16 -2.73 -7.41
C SER A 94 -6.70 -3.84 -8.31
N ARG A 95 -7.68 -4.60 -7.83
CA ARG A 95 -8.15 -5.84 -8.42
C ARG A 95 -9.43 -5.65 -9.22
N LEU A 96 -9.51 -6.31 -10.37
CA LEU A 96 -10.79 -6.67 -10.99
C LEU A 96 -11.00 -8.17 -10.76
N VAL A 97 -12.07 -8.56 -10.09
CA VAL A 97 -12.37 -9.96 -9.84
C VAL A 97 -12.74 -10.64 -11.16
N THR A 98 -11.97 -11.66 -11.52
CA THR A 98 -12.24 -12.52 -12.68
C THR A 98 -12.28 -14.00 -12.30
N ASN A 99 -11.73 -14.38 -11.14
CA ASN A 99 -11.77 -15.73 -10.57
C ASN A 99 -11.57 -15.69 -9.04
N GLY A 100 -12.25 -16.55 -8.28
CA GLY A 100 -12.29 -16.51 -6.80
C GLY A 100 -13.13 -15.35 -6.24
N SER A 101 -13.45 -15.39 -4.94
CA SER A 101 -14.21 -14.31 -4.26
C SER A 101 -13.29 -13.20 -3.74
N GLN A 102 -13.74 -11.94 -3.82
CA GLN A 102 -13.10 -10.79 -3.15
C GLN A 102 -13.24 -10.83 -1.64
N GLU A 103 -14.34 -11.40 -1.14
CA GLU A 103 -14.65 -11.54 0.29
C GLU A 103 -13.63 -12.45 0.98
N ASN A 104 -13.04 -13.39 0.23
CA ASN A 104 -11.92 -14.17 0.73
C ASN A 104 -10.61 -13.37 0.56
N ASN A 105 -10.21 -12.68 1.62
CA ASN A 105 -9.01 -11.85 1.65
C ASN A 105 -7.72 -12.63 1.26
N THR A 106 -7.68 -13.96 1.38
CA THR A 106 -6.52 -14.75 0.92
C THR A 106 -6.33 -14.69 -0.61
N ASN A 107 -7.39 -14.41 -1.37
CA ASN A 107 -7.34 -14.18 -2.82
C ASN A 107 -6.88 -12.76 -3.19
N ASN A 108 -6.93 -11.82 -2.25
CA ASN A 108 -6.59 -10.42 -2.49
C ASN A 108 -5.09 -10.18 -2.34
N GLN A 109 -4.55 -9.33 -3.22
CA GLN A 109 -3.13 -9.02 -3.30
C GLN A 109 -2.83 -7.70 -2.57
N PRO A 110 -1.61 -7.50 -2.05
CA PRO A 110 -0.46 -8.41 -2.09
C PRO A 110 -0.63 -9.68 -1.23
N CYS A 111 -0.16 -10.83 -1.72
CA CYS A 111 -0.19 -12.09 -0.99
C CYS A 111 1.02 -12.22 -0.06
N ILE A 112 0.80 -12.76 1.14
CA ILE A 112 1.84 -13.04 2.15
C ILE A 112 1.87 -14.56 2.36
N LYS A 113 3.06 -15.14 2.41
CA LYS A 113 3.29 -16.56 2.72
C LYS A 113 3.99 -16.70 4.06
#